data_AF-A8RUR8-F1
#
_entry.id   AF-A8RUR8-F1
#
_cell.length_a   1.000
_cell.length_b   1.000
_cell.length_c   1.000
_cell.angle_alpha   90.00
_cell.angle_beta   90.00
_cell.angle_gamma   90.00
#
_symmetry.space_group_name_H-M   'P 1'
#
loop_
_entity.id
_entity.type
_entity.pdbx_description
1 polymer ?
#
loop_
_entity_poly.entity_id
_entity_poly.type
_entity_poly.pdbx_seq_one_letter_code
_entity_poly.pdbx_strand_id
1 'polypeptide(L)'
;MSEEYKKQRYSVWLSKDAVQKSDAAVVMEGLTNRSDFIEKAIHFYSGYLYQEKHMDFLSDVMMETVSGIMKTSENRLSKMLFKIAVEMAKLESMLAAINDMDEATMRRLHIHCVNEVKKINGILTMEEAVRYQRSDEE
;
A
#
# COMPACT_ATOMS: atom_id res chain seq x y z
N MET A 1 -10.09 -44.69 -12.65
CA MET A 1 -9.39 -45.31 -11.51
C MET A 1 -9.88 -44.63 -10.25
N SER A 2 -10.46 -45.41 -9.34
CA SER A 2 -11.19 -44.97 -8.15
C SER A 2 -10.24 -44.53 -7.04
N GLU A 3 -10.17 -43.23 -6.76
CA GLU A 3 -9.68 -42.71 -5.48
C GLU A 3 -10.76 -42.90 -4.43
N GLU A 4 -10.80 -44.09 -3.84
CA GLU A 4 -11.54 -44.35 -2.62
C GLU A 4 -10.86 -43.58 -1.47
N TYR A 5 -11.36 -42.38 -1.15
CA TYR A 5 -10.92 -41.59 0.00
C TYR A 5 -11.20 -42.37 1.29
N LYS A 6 -10.21 -43.10 1.80
CA LYS A 6 -10.29 -43.88 3.04
C LYS A 6 -10.20 -42.95 4.26
N LYS A 7 -11.29 -42.27 4.61
CA LYS A 7 -11.41 -41.64 5.95
C LYS A 7 -11.27 -42.74 7.01
N GLN A 8 -10.27 -42.62 7.89
CA GLN A 8 -10.06 -43.57 8.99
C GLN A 8 -10.91 -43.16 10.19
N ARG A 9 -11.72 -44.09 10.73
CA ARG A 9 -12.47 -43.86 11.96
C ARG A 9 -11.56 -44.08 13.16
N TYR A 10 -11.45 -43.07 14.03
CA TYR A 10 -10.77 -43.16 15.31
C TYR A 10 -11.64 -42.49 16.39
N SER A 11 -11.56 -43.01 17.61
CA SER A 11 -12.32 -42.50 18.75
C SER A 11 -11.43 -41.57 19.57
N VAL A 12 -11.95 -40.39 19.92
CA VAL A 12 -11.26 -39.40 20.76
C VAL A 12 -12.12 -39.02 21.96
N TRP A 13 -11.46 -38.66 23.05
CA TRP A 13 -12.10 -38.07 24.20
C TRP A 13 -12.03 -36.55 24.07
N LEU A 14 -13.18 -35.90 23.97
CA LEU A 14 -13.32 -34.45 23.91
C LEU A 14 -14.11 -33.95 25.11
N SER A 15 -13.78 -32.75 25.57
CA SER A 15 -14.60 -32.09 26.61
C SER A 15 -16.00 -31.80 26.06
N LYS A 16 -16.99 -31.69 26.95
CA LYS A 16 -18.36 -31.31 26.56
C LYS A 16 -18.39 -29.97 25.81
N ASP A 17 -17.59 -29.01 26.27
CA ASP A 17 -17.43 -27.70 25.63
C ASP A 17 -16.89 -27.82 24.19
N ALA A 18 -15.85 -28.64 23.96
CA ALA A 18 -15.31 -28.85 22.62
C ALA A 18 -16.31 -29.51 21.67
N VAL A 19 -17.10 -30.47 22.16
CA VAL A 19 -18.19 -31.09 21.38
C VAL A 19 -19.25 -30.05 21.03
N GLN A 20 -19.70 -29.24 21.99
CA GLN A 20 -20.68 -28.18 21.76
C GLN A 20 -20.20 -27.13 20.76
N LYS A 21 -18.92 -26.72 20.86
CA LYS A 21 -18.29 -25.82 19.89
C LYS A 21 -18.25 -26.43 18.49
N SER A 22 -17.93 -27.72 18.37
CA SER A 22 -17.97 -28.41 17.08
C SER A 22 -19.38 -28.46 16.49
N ASP A 23 -20.40 -28.68 17.31
CA ASP A 23 -21.81 -28.68 16.89
C ASP A 23 -22.26 -27.32 16.38
N ALA A 24 -21.97 -26.28 17.14
CA ALA A 24 -22.31 -24.91 16.77
C ALA A 24 -21.60 -24.50 15.47
N ALA A 25 -20.33 -24.87 15.32
CA ALA A 25 -19.55 -24.58 14.12
C ALA A 25 -20.07 -25.32 12.87
N VAL A 26 -20.52 -26.57 13.02
CA VAL A 26 -21.13 -27.32 11.90
C VAL A 26 -22.35 -26.59 11.35
N VAL A 27 -23.21 -26.06 12.22
CA VAL A 27 -24.40 -25.29 11.81
C VAL A 27 -24.01 -23.93 11.22
N MET A 28 -23.09 -23.21 11.88
CA MET A 28 -22.67 -21.87 11.49
C MET A 28 -21.99 -21.84 10.11
N GLU A 29 -21.11 -22.80 9.85
CA GLU A 29 -20.29 -22.87 8.62
C GLU A 29 -20.91 -23.77 7.54
N GLY A 30 -22.13 -24.29 7.77
CA GLY A 30 -22.83 -25.17 6.82
C GLY A 30 -22.07 -26.48 6.51
N LEU A 31 -21.37 -27.04 7.51
CA LEU A 31 -20.60 -28.28 7.33
C LEU A 31 -21.50 -29.51 7.36
N THR A 32 -21.08 -30.58 6.69
CA THR A 32 -21.88 -31.81 6.60
C THR A 32 -22.00 -32.54 7.93
N ASN A 33 -20.93 -32.55 8.72
CA ASN A 33 -20.87 -33.26 9.99
C ASN A 33 -19.68 -32.78 10.86
N ARG A 34 -19.63 -33.23 12.11
CA ARG A 34 -18.53 -32.93 13.05
C ARG A 34 -17.16 -33.39 12.55
N SER A 35 -17.08 -34.49 11.80
CA SER A 35 -15.81 -34.96 11.28
C SER A 35 -15.20 -33.98 10.29
N ASP A 36 -16.01 -33.32 9.46
CA ASP A 36 -15.54 -32.27 8.54
C ASP A 36 -15.01 -31.05 9.31
N PHE A 37 -15.66 -30.67 10.42
CA PHE A 37 -15.15 -29.60 11.30
C PHE A 37 -13.82 -30.00 11.96
N ILE A 38 -13.75 -31.19 12.54
CA ILE A 38 -12.56 -31.68 13.25
C ILE A 38 -11.38 -31.83 12.28
N GLU A 39 -11.60 -32.32 11.08
CA GLU A 39 -10.58 -32.46 10.04
C GLU A 39 -10.00 -31.10 9.63
N LYS A 40 -10.88 -30.10 9.38
CA LYS A 40 -10.46 -28.72 9.11
C LYS A 40 -9.69 -28.11 10.29
N ALA A 41 -10.15 -28.35 11.52
CA ALA A 41 -9.49 -27.84 12.73
C ALA A 41 -8.10 -28.45 12.93
N ILE A 42 -7.92 -29.74 12.63
CA ILE A 42 -6.61 -30.41 12.67
C ILE A 42 -5.68 -29.78 11.64
N HIS A 43 -6.11 -29.63 10.39
CA HIS A 43 -5.28 -28.99 9.35
C HIS A 43 -4.92 -27.56 9.70
N PHE A 44 -5.88 -26.79 10.22
CA PHE A 44 -5.66 -25.42 10.66
C PHE A 44 -4.61 -25.35 11.77
N TYR A 45 -4.78 -26.16 12.83
CA TYR A 45 -3.87 -26.12 13.98
C TYR A 45 -2.49 -26.68 13.64
N SER A 46 -2.40 -27.71 12.79
CA SER A 46 -1.13 -28.16 12.23
C SER A 46 -0.44 -27.04 11.46
N GLY A 47 -1.17 -26.34 10.57
CA GLY A 47 -0.65 -25.18 9.85
C GLY A 47 -0.15 -24.07 10.77
N TYR A 48 -0.92 -23.73 11.81
CA TYR A 48 -0.53 -22.77 12.85
C TYR A 48 0.78 -23.18 13.53
N LEU A 49 0.92 -24.44 13.96
CA LEU A 49 2.15 -24.94 14.59
C LEU A 49 3.35 -24.95 13.64
N TYR A 50 3.14 -25.21 12.35
CA TYR A 50 4.20 -25.07 11.34
C TYR A 50 4.62 -23.61 11.16
N GLN A 51 3.64 -22.69 11.13
CA GLN A 51 3.91 -21.26 11.04
C GLN A 51 4.67 -20.74 12.27
N GLU A 52 4.29 -21.15 13.48
CA GLU A 52 4.97 -20.76 14.72
C GLU A 52 6.46 -21.18 14.72
N LYS A 53 6.78 -22.32 14.10
CA LYS A 53 8.16 -22.81 13.93
C LYS A 53 8.95 -22.13 12.81
N HIS A 54 8.27 -21.43 11.89
CA HIS A 54 8.86 -20.79 10.71
C HIS A 54 8.47 -19.31 10.60
N MET A 55 8.09 -18.68 11.72
CA MET A 55 7.51 -17.34 11.73
C MET A 55 8.52 -16.28 11.27
N ASP A 56 9.80 -16.49 11.57
CA ASP A 56 10.90 -15.61 11.15
C ASP A 56 11.03 -15.60 9.62
N PHE A 57 11.00 -16.77 8.98
CA PHE A 57 11.08 -16.87 7.52
C PHE A 57 9.90 -16.18 6.82
N LEU A 58 8.67 -16.38 7.30
CA LEU A 58 7.51 -15.72 6.70
C LEU A 58 7.56 -14.20 6.86
N SER A 59 8.00 -13.72 8.03
CA SER A 59 8.15 -12.30 8.33
C SER A 59 9.22 -11.65 7.46
N ASP A 60 10.35 -12.33 7.27
CA ASP A 60 11.45 -11.88 6.42
C ASP A 60 11.03 -11.78 4.95
N VAL A 61 10.34 -12.80 4.42
CA VAL A 61 9.84 -12.79 3.04
C VAL A 61 8.82 -11.67 2.82
N MET A 62 7.93 -11.44 3.79
CA MET A 62 6.99 -10.31 3.74
C MET A 62 7.72 -8.96 3.73
N MET A 63 8.70 -8.77 4.61
CA MET A 63 9.51 -7.54 4.66
C MET A 63 10.31 -7.32 3.38
N GLU A 64 10.92 -8.38 2.84
CA GLU A 64 11.65 -8.33 1.57
C GLU A 64 10.72 -7.95 0.42
N THR A 65 9.51 -8.52 0.38
CA THR A 65 8.50 -8.19 -0.63
C THR A 65 8.08 -6.72 -0.53
N VAL A 66 7.78 -6.23 0.68
CA VAL A 66 7.41 -4.81 0.91
C VAL A 66 8.55 -3.88 0.49
N SER A 67 9.78 -4.20 0.89
CA SER A 67 10.99 -3.45 0.51
C SER A 67 11.20 -3.44 -1.01
N GLY A 68 11.01 -4.58 -1.68
CA GLY A 68 11.11 -4.70 -3.12
C GLY A 68 10.07 -3.87 -3.88
N ILE A 69 8.82 -3.84 -3.40
CA ILE A 69 7.77 -2.99 -3.95
C ILE A 69 8.12 -1.51 -3.76
N MET A 70 8.56 -1.12 -2.56
CA MET A 70 8.92 0.26 -2.24
C MET A 70 10.08 0.75 -3.12
N LYS A 71 11.15 -0.02 -3.23
CA LYS A 71 12.30 0.30 -4.08
C LYS A 71 11.93 0.44 -5.55
N THR A 72 11.04 -0.42 -6.04
CA THR A 72 10.54 -0.35 -7.42
C THR A 72 9.70 0.90 -7.65
N SER A 73 8.85 1.24 -6.67
CA SER A 73 8.04 2.46 -6.69
C SER A 73 8.91 3.72 -6.69
N GLU A 74 9.89 3.81 -5.79
CA GLU A 74 10.85 4.92 -5.70
C GLU A 74 11.62 5.11 -7.01
N ASN A 75 12.11 4.02 -7.61
CA ASN A 75 12.81 4.09 -8.89
C ASN A 75 11.90 4.60 -10.03
N ARG A 76 10.63 4.16 -10.05
CA ARG A 76 9.65 4.64 -11.04
C ARG A 76 9.33 6.11 -10.83
N LEU A 77 9.09 6.53 -9.58
CA LEU A 77 8.84 7.92 -9.22
C LEU A 77 10.03 8.81 -9.59
N SER A 78 11.26 8.41 -9.27
CA SER A 78 12.49 9.14 -9.62
C SER A 78 12.60 9.37 -11.14
N LYS A 79 12.35 8.34 -11.96
CA LYS A 79 12.36 8.47 -13.42
C LYS A 79 11.26 9.40 -13.94
N MET A 80 10.07 9.39 -13.35
CA MET A 80 8.99 10.30 -13.74
C MET A 80 9.29 11.74 -13.33
N LEU A 81 9.80 11.95 -12.11
CA LEU A 81 10.25 13.26 -11.61
C LEU A 81 11.32 13.86 -12.52
N PHE A 82 12.29 13.05 -12.97
CA PHE A 82 13.29 13.50 -13.92
C PHE A 82 12.67 13.96 -15.24
N LYS A 83 11.73 13.19 -15.81
CA LYS A 83 11.04 13.58 -17.07
C LYS A 83 10.24 14.87 -16.89
N ILE A 84 9.54 15.02 -15.76
CA ILE A 84 8.81 16.25 -15.43
C ILE A 84 9.78 17.42 -15.31
N ALA A 85 10.91 17.24 -14.61
CA ALA A 85 11.93 18.28 -14.47
C ALA A 85 12.50 18.75 -15.83
N VAL A 86 12.72 17.82 -16.77
CA VAL A 86 13.16 18.16 -18.14
C VAL A 86 12.11 19.01 -18.86
N GLU A 87 10.83 18.65 -18.78
CA GLU A 87 9.76 19.45 -19.41
C GLU A 87 9.55 20.80 -18.72
N MET A 88 9.68 20.88 -17.39
CA MET A 88 9.65 22.14 -16.64
C MET A 88 10.79 23.08 -17.05
N ALA A 89 12.02 22.55 -17.19
CA ALA A 89 13.17 23.35 -17.61
C ALA A 89 13.01 23.92 -19.03
N LYS A 90 12.38 23.16 -19.95
CA LYS A 90 12.04 23.65 -21.29
C LYS A 90 11.02 24.79 -21.22
N LEU A 91 9.95 24.61 -20.44
CA LEU A 91 8.92 25.64 -20.26
C LEU A 91 9.51 26.92 -19.65
N GLU A 92 10.32 26.80 -18.59
CA GLU A 92 11.01 27.93 -17.96
C GLU A 92 11.92 28.67 -18.97
N SER A 93 12.70 27.92 -19.75
CA SER A 93 13.56 28.50 -20.80
C SER A 93 12.76 29.23 -21.88
N MET A 94 11.64 28.66 -22.32
CA MET A 94 10.74 29.30 -23.29
C MET A 94 10.11 30.57 -22.73
N LEU A 95 9.61 30.55 -21.49
CA LEU A 95 9.02 31.72 -20.85
C LEU A 95 10.03 32.85 -20.64
N ALA A 96 11.23 32.52 -20.18
CA ALA A 96 12.31 33.49 -20.00
C ALA A 96 12.66 34.18 -21.33
N ALA A 97 12.75 33.41 -22.42
CA ALA A 97 13.04 33.94 -23.75
C ALA A 97 11.89 34.82 -24.31
N ILE A 98 10.63 34.45 -24.07
CA ILE A 98 9.47 35.21 -24.58
C ILE A 98 9.29 36.54 -23.83
N ASN A 99 9.53 36.55 -22.51
CA ASN A 99 9.24 37.70 -21.65
C ASN A 99 10.48 38.56 -21.33
N ASP A 100 11.63 38.26 -21.94
CA ASP A 100 12.91 38.94 -21.72
C ASP A 100 13.22 39.12 -20.22
N MET A 101 13.01 38.04 -19.45
CA MET A 101 13.08 38.09 -17.99
C MET A 101 14.52 38.23 -17.51
N ASP A 102 14.80 39.25 -16.70
CA ASP A 102 16.10 39.44 -16.08
C ASP A 102 16.30 38.56 -14.83
N GLU A 103 17.56 38.31 -14.49
CA GLU A 103 17.93 37.46 -13.35
C GLU A 103 17.38 38.00 -12.02
N ALA A 104 17.32 39.33 -11.87
CA ALA A 104 16.78 39.98 -10.68
C ALA A 104 15.29 39.67 -10.50
N THR A 105 14.49 39.72 -11.57
CA THR A 105 13.05 39.39 -11.53
C THR A 105 12.84 37.91 -11.25
N MET A 106 13.60 37.02 -11.88
CA MET A 106 13.53 35.57 -11.62
C MET A 106 13.85 35.24 -10.16
N ARG A 107 14.85 35.91 -9.57
CA ARG A 107 15.21 35.70 -8.17
C ARG A 107 14.13 36.16 -7.21
N ARG A 108 13.49 37.31 -7.48
CA ARG A 108 12.34 37.79 -6.69
C ARG A 108 11.16 36.80 -6.77
N LEU A 109 10.85 36.32 -7.97
CA LEU A 109 9.79 35.34 -8.19
C LEU A 109 10.06 34.03 -7.44
N HIS A 110 11.30 33.52 -7.50
CA HIS A 110 11.67 32.32 -6.76
C HIS A 110 11.46 32.47 -5.25
N ILE A 111 11.94 33.57 -4.65
CA ILE A 111 11.77 33.85 -3.22
C ILE A 111 10.28 33.91 -2.85
N HIS A 112 9.47 34.59 -3.67
CA HIS A 112 8.02 34.66 -3.47
C HIS A 112 7.37 33.27 -3.50
N CYS A 113 7.62 32.48 -4.56
CA CYS A 113 7.06 31.13 -4.69
C CYS A 113 7.47 30.21 -3.54
N VAL A 114 8.74 30.24 -3.10
CA VAL A 114 9.19 29.45 -1.94
C VAL A 114 8.45 29.86 -0.67
N ASN A 115 8.24 31.15 -0.44
CA ASN A 115 7.52 31.64 0.73
C ASN A 115 6.04 31.26 0.70
N GLU A 116 5.38 31.36 -0.45
CA GLU A 116 3.99 30.95 -0.60
C GLU A 116 3.82 29.44 -0.37
N VAL A 117 4.64 28.61 -1.02
CA VAL A 117 4.65 27.14 -0.82
C VAL A 117 4.84 26.77 0.65
N LYS A 118 5.70 27.49 1.39
CA LYS A 118 5.88 27.31 2.84
C LYS A 118 4.65 27.69 3.65
N LYS A 119 3.95 28.78 3.30
CA LYS A 119 2.73 29.21 4.00
C LYS A 119 1.57 28.24 3.79
N ILE A 120 1.48 27.64 2.61
CA ILE A 120 0.36 26.76 2.19
C ILE A 120 0.69 25.26 2.29
N ASN A 121 1.77 24.88 2.98
CA ASN A 121 2.22 23.49 3.18
C ASN A 121 2.35 22.68 1.88
N GLY A 122 2.81 23.29 0.79
CA GLY A 122 3.04 22.60 -0.48
C GLY A 122 1.90 22.63 -1.50
N ILE A 123 0.74 23.21 -1.16
CA ILE A 123 -0.43 23.24 -2.04
C ILE A 123 -0.63 24.64 -2.62
N LEU A 124 -0.09 24.89 -3.82
CA LEU A 124 -0.34 26.13 -4.58
C LEU A 124 -1.38 25.86 -5.67
N THR A 125 -2.48 26.61 -5.66
CA THR A 125 -3.49 26.54 -6.74
C THR A 125 -3.25 27.60 -7.80
N MET A 126 -3.70 27.34 -9.03
CA MET A 126 -3.56 28.30 -10.13
C MET A 126 -4.44 29.53 -9.91
N GLU A 127 -5.60 29.37 -9.27
CA GLU A 127 -6.49 30.45 -8.89
C GLU A 127 -5.84 31.41 -7.90
N GLU A 128 -5.04 30.90 -6.95
CA GLU A 128 -4.24 31.72 -6.04
C GLU A 128 -3.16 32.51 -6.78
N ALA A 129 -2.43 31.85 -7.69
CA ALA A 129 -1.41 32.50 -8.51
C ALA A 129 -2.00 33.61 -9.40
N VAL A 130 -3.16 33.37 -10.02
CA VAL A 130 -3.86 34.36 -10.85
C VAL A 130 -4.38 35.53 -10.03
N ARG A 131 -4.94 35.28 -8.84
CA ARG A 131 -5.38 36.36 -7.94
C ARG A 131 -4.21 37.28 -7.58
N TYR A 132 -3.06 36.71 -7.23
CA TYR A 132 -1.87 37.47 -6.90
C TYR A 132 -1.38 38.37 -8.05
N GLN A 133 -1.29 37.82 -9.27
CA GLN A 133 -0.83 38.61 -10.42
C GLN A 133 -1.78 39.76 -10.80
N ARG A 134 -3.07 39.63 -10.46
CA ARG A 134 -4.08 40.67 -10.75
C ARG A 134 -4.27 41.67 -9.60
N SER A 135 -3.84 41.35 -8.38
CA SER A 135 -3.95 42.26 -7.23
C SER A 135 -2.96 43.42 -7.25
N ASP A 136 -1.97 43.42 -8.17
CA ASP A 136 -1.07 44.56 -8.40
C ASP A 136 -1.62 45.54 -9.47
N GLU A 137 -2.80 45.29 -10.07
CA GLU A 137 -3.45 46.16 -11.07
C GLU A 137 -4.50 47.15 -10.49
N GLU A 138 -4.65 47.23 -9.15
CA GLU A 138 -5.44 48.25 -8.42
C GLU A 138 -4.56 49.13 -7.53
#